data_AF-A0A7J4Q8X7-F1
#
_entry.id   AF-A0A7J4Q8X7-F1
#
_cell.length_a   1.000
_cell.length_b   1.000
_cell.length_c   1.000
_cell.angle_alpha   90.00
_cell.angle_beta   90.00
_cell.angle_gamma   90.00
#
_symmetry.space_group_name_H-M   'P 1'
#
loop_
_entity.id
_entity.type
_entity.pdbx_description
1 polymer ?
#
loop_
_entity_poly.entity_id
_entity_poly.type
_entity_poly.pdbx_seq_one_letter_code
_entity_poly.pdbx_strand_id
1 'polypeptide(L)'
;MEYIEEKISKNLIIDYSRLEQEQNSYESWLEEHTEAVYQIAAEAKSKKLDFENVVEIPRASDLASRTEKLLEDYLDGMKIEEDLRHLLNTTDRESASIQIAVDVARKMNEQTLDMQKSIDCGLRVGLAVLTEAVLVAPLDGIGDVRILNNADGTEFLSIDFCGPIRAAGGTAQALGVLIGDMVRRELGLNRYIPTTQEVERVKEEFGLYRVGLQYKPPPEEIETIMRACPVMVNGEETEKIECAGYKEVRNIVNSNGSYRTRIRGGVMLVIGEGLCLKAPKVQKHTERMKIQGWEFIAQFANKNKGNDKNIESFKPRQIAPIRRYMEDVIAGRPVFGEPNQPGGFRLRYGRSRITGLAAAGMNPITMEAMGGFLAVGTQMKIERPGKACAVTPCSEIDGPTVLMEDGGFRRIRNLEDWRLNVANVKSIWDAGEILIGYGEFLENNKNLVPSAYNKDWWASDLVESLDMPVKVETFANILGVERSSLPEGLPFNGAIKRGGENPLDRKWRKRKWVMYLRELELDWEKIKSVSLEYGTAIPPPWNLWWSDLPMTFMPVMIQHLTNSKIVDGNICIPKVALKWPREEILKEEELPLQISEKWPRWTDV
;
A
#
# COMPACT_ATOMS: atom_id res chain seq x y z
N MET A 1 1.22 8.77 -20.92
CA MET A 1 2.11 7.74 -20.33
C MET A 1 3.16 7.28 -21.33
N GLU A 2 2.85 7.25 -22.63
CA GLU A 2 3.82 7.06 -23.72
C GLU A 2 5.11 7.89 -23.57
N TYR A 3 5.05 9.18 -23.23
CA TYR A 3 6.27 9.99 -23.06
C TYR A 3 7.17 9.56 -21.89
N ILE A 4 6.61 8.90 -20.87
CA ILE A 4 7.33 8.37 -19.70
C ILE A 4 7.80 6.94 -19.99
N GLU A 5 6.96 6.09 -20.57
CA GLU A 5 7.33 4.74 -21.02
C GLU A 5 8.43 4.79 -22.09
N GLU A 6 8.36 5.72 -23.03
CA GLU A 6 9.37 5.89 -24.07
C GLU A 6 10.71 6.41 -23.49
N LYS A 7 10.67 7.25 -22.44
CA LYS A 7 11.89 7.71 -21.72
C LYS A 7 12.48 6.67 -20.78
N ILE A 8 11.65 5.83 -20.15
CA ILE A 8 12.07 4.73 -19.27
C ILE A 8 12.61 3.58 -20.13
N SER A 9 11.89 3.20 -21.19
CA SER A 9 12.27 2.14 -22.14
C SER A 9 13.61 2.42 -22.83
N LYS A 10 13.87 3.66 -23.27
CA LYS A 10 15.15 4.04 -23.90
C LYS A 10 16.37 3.96 -22.97
N ASN A 11 16.19 3.95 -21.65
CA ASN A 11 17.30 3.90 -20.67
C ASN A 11 17.42 2.56 -19.94
N LEU A 12 16.42 1.67 -20.02
CA LEU A 12 16.51 0.34 -19.42
C LEU A 12 17.24 -0.63 -20.34
N ILE A 13 18.52 -0.81 -20.04
CA ILE A 13 19.32 -1.87 -20.66
C ILE A 13 18.81 -3.22 -20.13
N ILE A 14 18.03 -3.91 -20.95
CA ILE A 14 17.43 -5.23 -20.72
C ILE A 14 17.55 -6.03 -22.02
N ASP A 15 17.74 -7.34 -21.91
CA ASP A 15 17.66 -8.28 -23.04
C ASP A 15 16.20 -8.60 -23.38
N TYR A 16 15.54 -7.67 -24.08
CA TYR A 16 14.13 -7.79 -24.45
C TYR A 16 13.87 -9.03 -25.31
N SER A 17 14.74 -9.33 -26.27
CA SER A 17 14.53 -10.46 -27.18
C SER A 17 14.50 -11.80 -26.45
N ARG A 18 15.44 -12.04 -25.52
CA ARG A 18 15.43 -13.27 -24.71
C ARG A 18 14.19 -13.33 -23.82
N LEU A 19 13.85 -12.23 -23.13
CA LEU A 19 12.71 -12.21 -22.21
C LEU A 19 11.37 -12.41 -22.92
N GLU A 20 11.18 -11.81 -24.09
CA GLU A 20 9.98 -11.96 -24.91
C GLU A 20 9.85 -13.40 -25.45
N GLN A 21 10.96 -14.02 -25.86
CA GLN A 21 10.96 -15.44 -26.24
C GLN A 21 10.62 -16.36 -25.06
N GLU A 22 11.22 -16.13 -23.89
CA GLU A 22 10.92 -16.88 -22.66
C GLU A 22 9.45 -16.72 -22.26
N GLN A 23 8.91 -15.50 -22.34
CA GLN A 23 7.50 -15.21 -22.06
C GLN A 23 6.57 -15.92 -23.06
N ASN A 24 6.80 -15.77 -24.36
CA ASN A 24 5.96 -16.38 -25.40
C ASN A 24 5.97 -17.92 -25.30
N SER A 25 7.14 -18.52 -25.02
CA SER A 25 7.26 -19.96 -24.80
C SER A 25 6.46 -20.41 -23.58
N TYR A 26 6.47 -19.63 -22.50
CA TYR A 26 5.73 -19.93 -21.29
C TYR A 26 4.22 -19.78 -21.48
N GLU A 27 3.77 -18.71 -22.16
CA GLU A 27 2.36 -18.49 -22.50
C GLU A 27 1.83 -19.60 -23.41
N SER A 28 2.57 -19.97 -24.46
CA SER A 28 2.21 -21.07 -25.35
C SER A 28 2.07 -22.39 -24.58
N TRP A 29 3.00 -22.67 -23.66
CA TRP A 29 2.93 -23.85 -22.80
C TRP A 29 1.65 -23.85 -21.94
N LEU A 30 1.30 -22.72 -21.32
CA LEU A 30 0.07 -22.59 -20.53
C LEU A 30 -1.19 -22.78 -21.38
N GLU A 31 -1.23 -22.19 -22.58
CA GLU A 31 -2.38 -22.29 -23.47
C GLU A 31 -2.63 -23.71 -23.95
N GLU A 32 -1.59 -24.43 -24.37
CA GLU A 32 -1.67 -25.83 -24.80
C GLU A 32 -2.20 -26.74 -23.68
N HIS A 33 -1.66 -26.59 -22.46
CA HIS A 33 -2.08 -27.41 -21.32
C HIS A 33 -3.50 -27.05 -20.84
N THR A 34 -3.87 -25.77 -20.91
CA THR A 34 -5.24 -25.34 -20.60
C THR A 34 -6.23 -25.91 -21.62
N GLU A 35 -5.90 -25.88 -22.91
CA GLU A 35 -6.73 -26.44 -23.96
C GLU A 35 -6.92 -27.95 -23.81
N ALA A 36 -5.87 -28.70 -23.48
CA ALA A 36 -5.98 -30.13 -23.21
C ALA A 36 -6.96 -30.43 -22.06
N VAL A 37 -6.95 -29.64 -20.99
CA VAL A 37 -7.92 -29.78 -19.88
C VAL A 37 -9.33 -29.39 -20.33
N TYR A 38 -9.48 -28.35 -21.15
CA TYR A 38 -10.77 -27.90 -21.67
C TYR A 38 -11.44 -28.96 -22.55
N GLN A 39 -10.66 -29.68 -23.36
CA GLN A 39 -11.14 -30.80 -24.17
C GLN A 39 -11.69 -31.95 -23.31
N ILE A 40 -10.97 -32.32 -22.25
CA ILE A 40 -11.44 -33.32 -21.28
C ILE A 40 -12.77 -32.88 -20.64
N ALA A 41 -12.85 -31.60 -20.25
CA ALA A 41 -14.08 -31.05 -19.66
C ALA A 41 -15.24 -31.05 -20.66
N ALA A 42 -15.00 -30.71 -21.93
CA ALA A 42 -16.00 -30.73 -22.98
C ALA A 42 -16.53 -32.15 -23.26
N GLU A 43 -15.64 -33.15 -23.30
CA GLU A 43 -16.03 -34.56 -23.41
C GLU A 43 -16.88 -35.01 -22.22
N ALA A 44 -16.54 -34.61 -21.00
CA ALA A 44 -17.33 -34.91 -19.81
C ALA A 44 -18.73 -34.27 -19.88
N LYS A 45 -18.80 -32.97 -20.17
CA LYS A 45 -20.05 -32.20 -20.31
C LYS A 45 -20.97 -32.76 -21.40
N SER A 46 -20.40 -33.30 -22.48
CA SER A 46 -21.16 -33.94 -23.57
C SER A 46 -21.99 -35.15 -23.14
N LYS A 47 -21.68 -35.76 -21.97
CA LYS A 47 -22.44 -36.88 -21.40
C LYS A 47 -23.78 -36.45 -20.78
N LYS A 48 -24.04 -35.15 -20.66
CA LYS A 48 -25.30 -34.57 -20.16
C LYS A 48 -25.68 -35.03 -18.74
N LEU A 49 -24.68 -35.15 -17.87
CA LEU A 49 -24.84 -35.57 -16.48
C LEU A 49 -24.81 -34.39 -15.50
N ASP A 50 -24.56 -33.17 -15.99
CA ASP A 50 -24.46 -31.92 -15.23
C ASP A 50 -25.60 -30.96 -15.58
N PHE A 51 -25.67 -29.81 -14.88
CA PHE A 51 -26.66 -28.75 -15.12
C PHE A 51 -26.62 -28.22 -16.56
N GLU A 52 -25.41 -28.02 -17.08
CA GLU A 52 -25.17 -27.57 -18.45
C GLU A 52 -24.40 -28.59 -19.27
N ASN A 53 -24.67 -28.62 -20.58
CA ASN A 53 -24.02 -29.52 -21.55
C ASN A 53 -22.75 -28.93 -22.16
N VAL A 54 -22.33 -27.75 -21.70
CA VAL A 54 -21.15 -27.01 -22.13
C VAL A 54 -20.28 -26.68 -20.92
N VAL A 55 -19.03 -26.29 -21.17
CA VAL A 55 -18.14 -25.82 -20.10
C VAL A 55 -18.58 -24.43 -19.65
N GLU A 56 -18.99 -24.31 -18.40
CA GLU A 56 -19.58 -23.08 -17.83
C GLU A 56 -18.54 -22.01 -17.45
N ILE A 57 -17.24 -22.35 -17.43
CA ILE A 57 -16.16 -21.39 -17.16
C ILE A 57 -15.51 -20.99 -18.49
N PRO A 58 -15.85 -19.83 -19.05
CA PRO A 58 -15.32 -19.41 -20.34
C PRO A 58 -13.85 -18.97 -20.22
N ARG A 59 -13.06 -19.22 -21.26
CA ARG A 59 -11.69 -18.68 -21.38
C ARG A 59 -11.75 -17.20 -21.75
N ALA A 60 -10.86 -16.38 -21.23
CA ALA A 60 -10.69 -14.99 -21.67
C ALA A 60 -9.20 -14.66 -21.72
N SER A 61 -8.76 -13.98 -22.77
CA SER A 61 -7.35 -13.64 -22.99
C SER A 61 -6.90 -12.43 -22.17
N ASP A 62 -7.77 -11.44 -22.01
CA ASP A 62 -7.44 -10.18 -21.34
C ASP A 62 -8.63 -9.60 -20.58
N LEU A 63 -8.42 -8.41 -19.99
CA LEU A 63 -9.46 -7.68 -19.27
C LEU A 63 -10.68 -7.41 -20.16
N ALA A 64 -10.47 -7.02 -21.41
CA ALA A 64 -11.57 -6.68 -22.30
C ALA A 64 -12.45 -7.90 -22.57
N SER A 65 -11.84 -9.05 -22.86
CA SER A 65 -12.57 -10.30 -23.08
C SER A 65 -13.24 -10.82 -21.81
N ARG A 66 -12.61 -10.66 -20.64
CA ARG A 66 -13.26 -10.98 -19.36
C ARG A 66 -14.49 -10.11 -19.13
N THR A 67 -14.41 -8.80 -19.40
CA THR A 67 -15.53 -7.89 -19.19
C THR A 67 -16.71 -8.22 -20.10
N GLU A 68 -16.49 -8.47 -21.39
CA GLU A 68 -17.56 -8.85 -22.32
C GLU A 68 -18.23 -10.17 -21.90
N LYS A 69 -17.44 -11.20 -21.60
CA LYS A 69 -17.95 -12.52 -21.21
C LYS A 69 -18.66 -12.51 -19.85
N LEU A 70 -18.18 -11.71 -18.91
CA LEU A 70 -18.82 -11.57 -17.60
C LEU A 70 -20.21 -10.94 -17.71
N LEU A 71 -20.42 -10.07 -18.71
CA LEU A 71 -21.63 -9.27 -18.86
C LEU A 71 -22.43 -9.63 -20.13
N GLU A 72 -22.23 -10.83 -20.67
CA GLU A 72 -22.87 -11.28 -21.91
C GLU A 72 -24.40 -11.10 -21.86
N ASP A 73 -25.02 -11.49 -20.74
CA ASP A 73 -26.47 -11.37 -20.50
C ASP A 73 -26.97 -9.92 -20.43
N TYR A 74 -26.09 -8.95 -20.12
CA TYR A 74 -26.43 -7.53 -19.99
C TYR A 74 -26.13 -6.73 -21.26
N LEU A 75 -25.25 -7.24 -22.12
CA LEU A 75 -24.78 -6.54 -23.32
C LEU A 75 -25.73 -6.68 -24.51
N ASP A 76 -26.76 -7.54 -24.44
CA ASP A 76 -27.75 -7.74 -25.53
C ASP A 76 -27.08 -8.01 -26.89
N GLY A 77 -25.99 -8.79 -26.88
CA GLY A 77 -25.17 -9.11 -28.05
C GLY A 77 -24.17 -8.03 -28.47
N MET A 78 -24.08 -6.89 -27.76
CA MET A 78 -23.10 -5.84 -28.04
C MET A 78 -21.67 -6.33 -27.82
N LYS A 79 -20.81 -6.02 -28.80
CA LYS A 79 -19.37 -6.29 -28.74
C LYS A 79 -18.62 -5.08 -28.23
N ILE A 80 -17.88 -5.24 -27.15
CA ILE A 80 -17.15 -4.17 -26.45
C ILE A 80 -15.66 -4.46 -26.31
N GLU A 81 -15.21 -5.68 -26.62
CA GLU A 81 -13.82 -6.10 -26.45
C GLU A 81 -12.81 -5.18 -27.16
N GLU A 82 -12.99 -4.91 -28.45
CA GLU A 82 -12.03 -4.12 -29.24
C GLU A 82 -11.97 -2.66 -28.80
N ASP A 83 -13.13 -2.05 -28.59
CA ASP A 83 -13.25 -0.66 -28.12
C ASP A 83 -12.58 -0.49 -26.74
N LEU A 84 -12.86 -1.41 -25.81
CA LEU A 84 -12.26 -1.39 -24.48
C LEU A 84 -10.75 -1.61 -24.53
N ARG A 85 -10.27 -2.54 -25.38
CA ARG A 85 -8.83 -2.78 -25.55
C ARG A 85 -8.11 -1.54 -26.08
N HIS A 86 -8.71 -0.83 -27.04
CA HIS A 86 -8.18 0.44 -27.53
C HIS A 86 -8.15 1.53 -26.43
N LEU A 87 -9.20 1.64 -25.62
CA LEU A 87 -9.24 2.59 -24.50
C LEU A 87 -8.19 2.30 -23.43
N LEU A 88 -7.98 1.03 -23.08
CA LEU A 88 -6.98 0.60 -22.10
C LEU A 88 -5.53 0.85 -22.57
N ASN A 89 -5.28 0.83 -23.87
CA ASN A 89 -3.97 1.14 -24.43
C ASN A 89 -3.67 2.64 -24.46
N THR A 90 -4.71 3.48 -24.52
CA THR A 90 -4.56 4.95 -24.71
C THR A 90 -4.76 5.74 -23.41
N THR A 91 -5.48 5.18 -22.44
CA THR A 91 -5.84 5.85 -21.19
C THR A 91 -5.64 4.93 -19.99
N ASP A 92 -5.54 5.51 -18.78
CA ASP A 92 -5.49 4.71 -17.57
C ASP A 92 -6.84 4.02 -17.30
N ARG A 93 -6.81 2.89 -16.59
CA ARG A 93 -7.98 2.03 -16.37
C ARG A 93 -9.20 2.76 -15.81
N GLU A 94 -9.01 3.64 -14.84
CA GLU A 94 -10.14 4.37 -14.25
C GLU A 94 -10.78 5.32 -15.28
N SER A 95 -9.98 5.98 -16.11
CA SER A 95 -10.50 6.82 -17.21
C SER A 95 -11.16 5.97 -18.29
N ALA A 96 -10.56 4.84 -18.68
CA ALA A 96 -11.11 3.89 -19.64
C ALA A 96 -12.47 3.35 -19.19
N SER A 97 -12.62 3.01 -17.90
CA SER A 97 -13.88 2.49 -17.34
C SER A 97 -15.05 3.47 -17.44
N ILE A 98 -14.78 4.78 -17.33
CA ILE A 98 -15.82 5.80 -17.42
C ILE A 98 -16.20 6.03 -18.88
N GLN A 99 -15.21 6.11 -19.78
CA GLN A 99 -15.44 6.31 -21.21
C GLN A 99 -16.24 5.14 -21.82
N ILE A 100 -15.80 3.90 -21.57
CA ILE A 100 -16.51 2.73 -22.09
C ILE A 100 -17.93 2.61 -21.51
N ALA A 101 -18.14 2.96 -20.24
CA ALA A 101 -19.47 2.94 -19.63
C ALA A 101 -20.43 3.92 -20.30
N VAL A 102 -19.97 5.14 -20.58
CA VAL A 102 -20.74 6.16 -21.29
C VAL A 102 -21.02 5.73 -22.73
N ASP A 103 -20.00 5.22 -23.43
CA ASP A 103 -20.15 4.77 -24.82
C ASP A 103 -21.11 3.58 -24.96
N VAL A 104 -21.01 2.59 -24.07
CA VAL A 104 -21.93 1.43 -24.04
C VAL A 104 -23.34 1.88 -23.71
N ALA A 105 -23.53 2.74 -22.71
CA ALA A 105 -24.86 3.23 -22.37
C ALA A 105 -25.50 4.01 -23.54
N ARG A 106 -24.73 4.87 -24.23
CA ARG A 106 -25.22 5.59 -25.40
C ARG A 106 -25.63 4.62 -26.52
N LYS A 107 -24.74 3.69 -26.90
CA LYS A 107 -25.01 2.69 -27.95
C LYS A 107 -26.22 1.81 -27.60
N MET A 108 -26.34 1.40 -26.33
CA MET A 108 -27.44 0.57 -25.86
C MET A 108 -28.77 1.34 -25.95
N ASN A 109 -28.76 2.63 -25.63
CA ASN A 109 -29.95 3.48 -25.70
C ASN A 109 -30.39 3.72 -27.15
N GLU A 110 -29.43 3.90 -28.06
CA GLU A 110 -29.70 4.00 -29.50
C GLU A 110 -30.32 2.72 -30.08
N GLN A 111 -29.92 1.54 -29.57
CA GLN A 111 -30.39 0.24 -30.04
C GLN A 111 -31.73 -0.19 -29.43
N THR A 112 -31.87 -0.05 -28.13
CA THR A 112 -33.02 -0.59 -27.36
C THR A 112 -34.10 0.44 -27.10
N LEU A 113 -33.76 1.74 -27.14
CA LEU A 113 -34.60 2.85 -26.68
C LEU A 113 -35.06 2.72 -25.22
N ASP A 114 -34.43 1.84 -24.44
CA ASP A 114 -34.69 1.65 -23.02
C ASP A 114 -33.56 2.32 -22.22
N MET A 115 -33.86 3.51 -21.72
CA MET A 115 -32.91 4.30 -20.95
C MET A 115 -32.48 3.60 -19.65
N GLN A 116 -33.39 2.89 -18.98
CA GLN A 116 -33.09 2.20 -17.73
C GLN A 116 -32.11 1.05 -17.97
N LYS A 117 -32.40 0.19 -18.97
CA LYS A 117 -31.51 -0.90 -19.40
C LYS A 117 -30.14 -0.37 -19.84
N SER A 118 -30.12 0.75 -20.53
CA SER A 118 -28.90 1.38 -21.03
C SER A 118 -27.99 1.88 -19.92
N ILE A 119 -28.56 2.51 -18.89
CA ILE A 119 -27.80 2.97 -17.73
C ILE A 119 -27.28 1.77 -16.93
N ASP A 120 -28.11 0.74 -16.69
CA ASP A 120 -27.70 -0.47 -15.99
C ASP A 120 -26.52 -1.16 -16.69
N CYS A 121 -26.62 -1.36 -18.01
CA CYS A 121 -25.55 -1.96 -18.80
C CYS A 121 -24.25 -1.15 -18.73
N GLY A 122 -24.31 0.17 -18.98
CA GLY A 122 -23.12 1.03 -18.89
C GLY A 122 -22.48 1.03 -17.50
N LEU A 123 -23.30 1.09 -16.45
CA LEU A 123 -22.82 1.05 -15.06
C LEU A 123 -22.11 -0.27 -14.73
N ARG A 124 -22.69 -1.41 -15.13
CA ARG A 124 -22.10 -2.74 -14.94
C ARG A 124 -20.78 -2.87 -15.70
N VAL A 125 -20.72 -2.44 -16.96
CA VAL A 125 -19.47 -2.46 -17.75
C VAL A 125 -18.39 -1.61 -17.10
N GLY A 126 -18.70 -0.37 -16.71
CA GLY A 126 -17.73 0.49 -16.04
C GLY A 126 -17.22 -0.11 -14.73
N LEU A 127 -18.12 -0.67 -13.91
CA LEU A 127 -17.73 -1.32 -12.66
C LEU A 127 -16.92 -2.61 -12.89
N ALA A 128 -17.23 -3.38 -13.93
CA ALA A 128 -16.46 -4.57 -14.31
C ALA A 128 -15.03 -4.21 -14.70
N VAL A 129 -14.83 -3.16 -15.51
CA VAL A 129 -13.48 -2.70 -15.87
C VAL A 129 -12.69 -2.24 -14.63
N LEU A 130 -13.33 -1.52 -13.71
CA LEU A 130 -12.68 -1.08 -12.46
C LEU A 130 -12.29 -2.23 -11.54
N THR A 131 -13.06 -3.32 -11.57
CA THR A 131 -12.86 -4.51 -10.75
C THR A 131 -12.15 -5.65 -11.49
N GLU A 132 -11.51 -5.31 -12.61
CA GLU A 132 -10.76 -6.22 -13.48
C GLU A 132 -11.57 -7.41 -14.04
N ALA A 133 -12.90 -7.31 -13.96
CA ALA A 133 -13.87 -8.37 -14.26
C ALA A 133 -13.59 -9.67 -13.48
N VAL A 134 -13.08 -9.54 -12.24
CA VAL A 134 -12.80 -10.68 -11.33
C VAL A 134 -13.80 -10.74 -10.17
N LEU A 135 -14.43 -9.62 -9.84
CA LEU A 135 -15.32 -9.50 -8.69
C LEU A 135 -16.79 -9.65 -9.11
N VAL A 136 -17.62 -10.13 -8.19
CA VAL A 136 -19.08 -10.23 -8.36
C VAL A 136 -19.82 -8.89 -8.30
N ALA A 137 -19.12 -7.81 -7.95
CA ALA A 137 -19.72 -6.48 -7.78
C ALA A 137 -20.51 -5.95 -9.01
N PRO A 138 -20.08 -6.16 -10.26
CA PRO A 138 -20.87 -5.78 -11.45
C PRO A 138 -22.13 -6.61 -11.65
N LEU A 139 -22.22 -7.80 -11.03
CA LEU A 139 -23.38 -8.70 -11.13
C LEU A 139 -24.32 -8.48 -9.94
N ASP A 140 -23.82 -8.72 -8.73
CA ASP A 140 -24.62 -8.76 -7.50
C ASP A 140 -24.50 -7.49 -6.65
N GLY A 141 -23.56 -6.60 -6.99
CA GLY A 141 -23.37 -5.34 -6.26
C GLY A 141 -24.35 -4.25 -6.68
N ILE A 142 -24.88 -4.34 -7.89
CA ILE A 142 -25.92 -3.46 -8.45
C ILE A 142 -27.21 -4.28 -8.51
N GLY A 143 -28.14 -3.97 -7.62
CA GLY A 143 -29.45 -4.64 -7.56
C GLY A 143 -30.38 -4.16 -8.68
N ASP A 144 -30.58 -2.84 -8.77
CA ASP A 144 -31.44 -2.24 -9.78
C ASP A 144 -30.99 -0.80 -10.08
N VAL A 145 -31.37 -0.30 -11.25
CA VAL A 145 -31.14 1.06 -11.71
C VAL A 145 -32.50 1.64 -12.04
N ARG A 146 -32.87 2.77 -11.42
CA ARG A 146 -34.23 3.33 -11.52
C ARG A 146 -34.19 4.79 -11.90
N ILE A 147 -35.13 5.20 -12.74
CA ILE A 147 -35.38 6.60 -13.08
C ILE A 147 -36.56 7.07 -12.24
N LEU A 148 -36.30 8.03 -11.34
CA LEU A 148 -37.28 8.58 -10.40
C LEU A 148 -37.47 10.08 -10.62
N ASN A 149 -38.50 10.68 -10.03
CA ASN A 149 -38.79 12.11 -10.16
C ASN A 149 -38.46 12.90 -8.89
N ASN A 150 -37.76 14.00 -9.07
CA ASN A 150 -37.55 15.02 -8.04
C ASN A 150 -38.89 15.68 -7.64
N ALA A 151 -38.87 16.49 -6.59
CA ALA A 151 -40.04 17.24 -6.16
C ALA A 151 -40.55 18.24 -7.21
N ASP A 152 -39.67 18.74 -8.08
CA ASP A 152 -39.98 19.63 -9.20
C ASP A 152 -40.45 18.89 -10.47
N GLY A 153 -40.54 17.56 -10.42
CA GLY A 153 -40.94 16.71 -11.54
C GLY A 153 -39.80 16.25 -12.46
N THR A 154 -38.59 16.81 -12.32
CA THR A 154 -37.45 16.41 -13.16
C THR A 154 -37.01 14.97 -12.88
N GLU A 155 -36.66 14.23 -13.93
CA GLU A 155 -36.20 12.84 -13.82
C GLU A 155 -34.73 12.76 -13.43
N PHE A 156 -34.38 11.87 -12.50
CA PHE A 156 -33.02 11.65 -12.02
C PHE A 156 -32.72 10.16 -11.85
N LEU A 157 -31.42 9.84 -11.76
CA LEU A 157 -30.93 8.47 -11.58
C LEU A 157 -30.87 8.05 -10.10
N SER A 158 -31.46 6.89 -9.79
CA SER A 158 -31.31 6.15 -8.53
C SER A 158 -30.64 4.81 -8.80
N ILE A 159 -29.61 4.46 -8.01
CA ILE A 159 -28.90 3.18 -8.12
C ILE A 159 -29.10 2.41 -6.83
N ASP A 160 -29.72 1.23 -6.91
CA ASP A 160 -29.88 0.31 -5.80
C ASP A 160 -28.63 -0.54 -5.64
N PHE A 161 -27.76 -0.18 -4.69
CA PHE A 161 -26.59 -0.97 -4.34
C PHE A 161 -26.94 -2.06 -3.31
N CYS A 162 -26.38 -3.25 -3.51
CA CYS A 162 -26.58 -4.41 -2.65
C CYS A 162 -25.33 -4.72 -1.81
N GLY A 163 -25.48 -5.54 -0.76
CA GLY A 163 -24.38 -5.93 0.15
C GLY A 163 -23.10 -6.43 -0.55
N PRO A 164 -23.18 -7.24 -1.63
CA PRO A 164 -22.00 -7.71 -2.38
C PRO A 164 -21.12 -6.59 -2.96
N ILE A 165 -21.61 -5.35 -3.08
CA ILE A 165 -20.80 -4.19 -3.47
C ILE A 165 -19.59 -3.97 -2.55
N ARG A 166 -19.62 -4.51 -1.33
CA ARG A 166 -18.47 -4.47 -0.41
C ARG A 166 -17.22 -5.10 -1.01
N ALA A 167 -17.37 -6.17 -1.80
CA ALA A 167 -16.27 -6.88 -2.41
C ALA A 167 -15.47 -6.02 -3.41
N ALA A 168 -16.14 -5.06 -4.07
CA ALA A 168 -15.49 -4.11 -5.00
C ALA A 168 -14.44 -3.22 -4.32
N GLY A 169 -14.58 -3.02 -3.00
CA GLY A 169 -13.80 -2.06 -2.24
C GLY A 169 -14.29 -0.61 -2.41
N GLY A 170 -13.94 0.24 -1.44
CA GLY A 170 -14.45 1.62 -1.38
C GLY A 170 -14.17 2.49 -2.61
N THR A 171 -13.04 2.28 -3.30
CA THR A 171 -12.71 3.09 -4.48
C THR A 171 -13.64 2.75 -5.65
N ALA A 172 -13.89 1.46 -5.92
CA ALA A 172 -14.82 1.05 -6.95
C ALA A 172 -16.28 1.43 -6.62
N GLN A 173 -16.67 1.36 -5.33
CA GLN A 173 -17.97 1.88 -4.87
C GLN A 173 -18.17 3.35 -5.22
N ALA A 174 -17.19 4.21 -4.89
CA ALA A 174 -17.29 5.64 -5.16
C ALA A 174 -17.23 5.95 -6.66
N LEU A 175 -16.39 5.23 -7.42
CA LEU A 175 -16.32 5.38 -8.87
C LEU A 175 -17.56 4.85 -9.57
N GLY A 176 -18.27 3.85 -9.02
CA GLY A 176 -19.58 3.43 -9.52
C GLY A 176 -20.61 4.56 -9.48
N VAL A 177 -20.64 5.34 -8.40
CA VAL A 177 -21.49 6.55 -8.31
C VAL A 177 -21.08 7.60 -9.34
N LEU A 178 -19.77 7.78 -9.55
CA LEU A 178 -19.24 8.69 -10.58
C LEU A 178 -19.62 8.25 -12.00
N ILE A 179 -19.49 6.96 -12.31
CA ILE A 179 -19.91 6.39 -13.60
C ILE A 179 -21.40 6.64 -13.81
N GLY A 180 -22.23 6.36 -12.80
CA GLY A 180 -23.67 6.67 -12.86
C GLY A 180 -23.93 8.14 -13.18
N ASP A 181 -23.18 9.07 -12.57
CA ASP A 181 -23.31 10.50 -12.88
C ASP A 181 -22.86 10.85 -14.30
N MET A 182 -21.87 10.18 -14.86
CA MET A 182 -21.43 10.43 -16.25
C MET A 182 -22.44 9.89 -17.25
N VAL A 183 -22.91 8.66 -17.03
CA VAL A 183 -23.91 8.01 -17.90
C VAL A 183 -25.24 8.79 -17.89
N ARG A 184 -25.73 9.20 -16.71
CA ARG A 184 -26.98 9.96 -16.61
C ARG A 184 -26.90 11.33 -17.28
N ARG A 185 -25.73 11.98 -17.30
CA ARG A 185 -25.52 13.24 -18.04
C ARG A 185 -25.57 13.02 -19.55
N GLU A 186 -24.92 11.96 -20.04
CA GLU A 186 -24.93 11.61 -21.47
C GLU A 186 -26.35 11.34 -21.96
N LEU A 187 -27.16 10.64 -21.16
CA LEU A 187 -28.54 10.29 -21.51
C LEU A 187 -29.56 11.39 -21.16
N GLY A 188 -29.13 12.56 -20.68
CA GLY A 188 -29.99 13.73 -20.47
C GLY A 188 -30.81 13.75 -19.18
N LEU A 189 -30.52 12.89 -18.20
CA LEU A 189 -31.19 12.90 -16.90
C LEU A 189 -30.70 14.05 -16.00
N ASN A 190 -31.62 14.64 -15.25
CA ASN A 190 -31.31 15.70 -14.30
C ASN A 190 -30.57 15.18 -13.07
N ARG A 191 -30.07 16.14 -12.29
CA ARG A 191 -29.40 15.87 -11.01
C ARG A 191 -30.42 15.46 -9.96
N TYR A 192 -30.05 14.53 -9.07
CA TYR A 192 -30.80 14.22 -7.87
C TYR A 192 -30.85 15.41 -6.89
N ILE A 193 -32.05 15.77 -6.45
CA ILE A 193 -32.30 16.84 -5.46
C ILE A 193 -32.97 16.21 -4.23
N PRO A 194 -32.20 15.87 -3.17
CA PRO A 194 -32.75 15.16 -2.02
C PRO A 194 -33.72 16.01 -1.21
N THR A 195 -34.80 15.39 -0.77
CA THR A 195 -35.68 15.97 0.27
C THR A 195 -35.03 15.84 1.65
N THR A 196 -35.42 16.69 2.60
CA THR A 196 -34.93 16.58 3.98
C THR A 196 -35.25 15.21 4.61
N GLN A 197 -36.41 14.63 4.30
CA GLN A 197 -36.79 13.30 4.80
C GLN A 197 -35.83 12.20 4.30
N GLU A 198 -35.38 12.27 3.05
CA GLU A 198 -34.40 11.32 2.51
C GLU A 198 -33.04 11.43 3.19
N VAL A 199 -32.59 12.66 3.46
CA VAL A 199 -31.33 12.91 4.17
C VAL A 199 -31.39 12.38 5.60
N GLU A 200 -32.47 12.70 6.32
CA GLU A 200 -32.65 12.26 7.71
C GLU A 200 -32.84 10.74 7.82
N ARG A 201 -33.49 10.11 6.83
CA ARG A 201 -33.55 8.65 6.74
C ARG A 201 -32.16 8.03 6.65
N VAL A 202 -31.26 8.57 5.83
CA VAL A 202 -29.89 8.04 5.74
C VAL A 202 -29.11 8.27 7.05
N LYS A 203 -29.29 9.42 7.72
CA LYS A 203 -28.69 9.67 9.05
C LYS A 203 -29.16 8.64 10.09
N GLU A 204 -30.46 8.35 10.11
CA GLU A 204 -31.05 7.33 10.98
C GLU A 204 -30.50 5.94 10.68
N GLU A 205 -30.43 5.55 9.41
CA GLU A 205 -29.84 4.28 8.97
C GLU A 205 -28.39 4.13 9.45
N PHE A 206 -27.54 5.16 9.30
CA PHE A 206 -26.18 5.14 9.84
C PHE A 206 -26.17 5.01 11.37
N GLY A 207 -27.11 5.67 12.07
CA GLY A 207 -27.26 5.55 13.51
C GLY A 207 -27.59 4.12 13.96
N LEU A 208 -28.44 3.41 13.21
CA LEU A 208 -28.90 2.06 13.50
C LEU A 208 -28.00 0.95 12.95
N TYR A 209 -27.17 1.23 11.93
CA TYR A 209 -26.30 0.22 11.31
C TYR A 209 -25.27 -0.32 12.31
N ARG A 210 -25.24 -1.65 12.48
CA ARG A 210 -24.38 -2.37 13.45
C ARG A 210 -23.26 -3.16 12.79
N VAL A 211 -23.32 -3.39 11.49
CA VAL A 211 -22.21 -4.03 10.76
C VAL A 211 -21.03 -3.04 10.75
N GLY A 212 -19.84 -3.54 11.13
CA GLY A 212 -18.65 -2.69 11.23
C GLY A 212 -18.31 -2.03 9.90
N LEU A 213 -18.34 -0.69 9.86
CA LEU A 213 -17.90 0.14 8.74
C LEU A 213 -16.43 0.54 8.94
N GLN A 214 -15.65 0.57 7.86
CA GLN A 214 -14.29 1.12 7.89
C GLN A 214 -14.26 2.62 8.24
N TYR A 215 -15.36 3.32 7.95
CA TYR A 215 -15.56 4.71 8.28
C TYR A 215 -17.06 4.97 8.46
N LYS A 216 -17.42 5.52 9.62
CA LYS A 216 -18.77 5.93 9.93
C LYS A 216 -18.83 7.46 9.91
N PRO A 217 -19.31 8.09 8.83
CA PRO A 217 -19.36 9.54 8.74
C PRO A 217 -20.30 10.12 9.82
N PRO A 218 -19.97 11.29 10.41
CA PRO A 218 -20.87 11.98 11.31
C PRO A 218 -22.11 12.53 10.57
N PRO A 219 -23.23 12.83 11.26
CA PRO A 219 -24.46 13.29 10.63
C PRO A 219 -24.32 14.51 9.71
N GLU A 220 -23.47 15.48 10.07
CA GLU A 220 -23.17 16.66 9.26
C GLU A 220 -22.52 16.29 7.91
N GLU A 221 -21.66 15.28 7.94
CA GLU A 221 -20.97 14.78 6.75
C GLU A 221 -21.92 14.01 5.84
N ILE A 222 -22.80 13.19 6.43
CA ILE A 222 -23.89 12.51 5.72
C ILE A 222 -24.81 13.52 5.03
N GLU A 223 -25.17 14.61 5.71
CA GLU A 223 -25.99 15.65 5.11
C GLU A 223 -25.30 16.31 3.92
N THR A 224 -24.03 16.69 4.09
CA THR A 224 -23.26 17.35 3.03
C THR A 224 -23.13 16.46 1.81
N ILE A 225 -22.80 15.17 1.99
CA ILE A 225 -22.60 14.25 0.87
C ILE A 225 -23.92 13.92 0.17
N MET A 226 -25.00 13.71 0.92
CA MET A 226 -26.32 13.43 0.34
C MET A 226 -26.83 14.59 -0.50
N ARG A 227 -26.69 15.84 -0.01
CA ARG A 227 -27.10 17.04 -0.74
C ARG A 227 -26.22 17.35 -1.95
N ALA A 228 -24.96 16.95 -1.90
CA ALA A 228 -24.01 17.19 -2.98
C ALA A 228 -24.02 16.12 -4.07
N CYS A 229 -24.33 14.86 -3.73
CA CYS A 229 -24.28 13.75 -4.67
C CYS A 229 -25.31 13.91 -5.80
N PRO A 230 -24.91 13.86 -7.08
CA PRO A 230 -25.82 14.11 -8.19
C PRO A 230 -26.70 12.91 -8.57
N VAL A 231 -26.43 11.74 -7.99
CA VAL A 231 -27.15 10.49 -8.19
C VAL A 231 -27.64 10.02 -6.82
N MET A 232 -28.84 9.45 -6.76
CA MET A 232 -29.34 8.88 -5.51
C MET A 232 -28.68 7.53 -5.25
N VAL A 233 -27.86 7.46 -4.20
CA VAL A 233 -27.34 6.19 -3.67
C VAL A 233 -28.46 5.52 -2.88
N ASN A 234 -29.00 4.44 -3.43
CA ASN A 234 -30.13 3.69 -2.90
C ASN A 234 -29.73 2.21 -2.72
N GLY A 235 -30.66 1.34 -2.35
CA GLY A 235 -30.34 -0.07 -2.15
C GLY A 235 -31.47 -0.89 -1.57
N GLU A 236 -31.24 -2.20 -1.54
CA GLU A 236 -32.14 -3.16 -0.91
C GLU A 236 -32.00 -3.20 0.61
N GLU A 237 -33.05 -3.66 1.27
CA GLU A 237 -33.07 -3.89 2.72
C GLU A 237 -32.21 -5.09 3.08
N THR A 238 -31.05 -4.87 3.68
CA THR A 238 -30.12 -5.96 4.05
C THR A 238 -30.20 -6.33 5.53
N GLU A 239 -30.64 -5.40 6.39
CA GLU A 239 -30.75 -5.64 7.83
C GLU A 239 -32.20 -5.87 8.25
N LYS A 240 -32.39 -6.61 9.34
CA LYS A 240 -33.73 -6.86 9.92
C LYS A 240 -34.27 -5.69 10.75
N ILE A 241 -33.45 -4.68 11.02
CA ILE A 241 -33.79 -3.55 11.88
C ILE A 241 -34.60 -2.53 11.07
N GLU A 242 -35.76 -2.14 11.59
CA GLU A 242 -36.58 -1.07 11.02
C GLU A 242 -36.14 0.31 11.52
N CYS A 243 -36.19 1.30 10.64
CA CYS A 243 -36.10 2.71 11.01
C CYS A 243 -37.36 3.12 11.76
N ALA A 244 -37.26 4.00 12.76
CA ALA A 244 -38.40 4.46 13.56
C ALA A 244 -38.94 5.82 13.09
N GLY A 245 -38.06 6.77 12.77
CA GLY A 245 -38.43 8.16 12.47
C GLY A 245 -38.87 8.38 11.03
N TYR A 246 -38.13 7.83 10.06
CA TYR A 246 -38.34 8.08 8.63
C TYR A 246 -38.71 6.80 7.87
N LYS A 247 -39.72 6.05 8.33
CA LYS A 247 -40.13 4.75 7.75
C LYS A 247 -40.55 4.84 6.29
N GLU A 248 -41.42 5.79 5.97
CA GLU A 248 -42.08 5.92 4.68
C GLU A 248 -41.54 7.16 3.97
N VAL A 249 -40.66 6.94 3.00
CA VAL A 249 -40.02 8.01 2.22
C VAL A 249 -40.27 7.75 0.74
N ARG A 250 -40.73 8.80 0.04
CA ARG A 250 -41.24 8.73 -1.34
C ARG A 250 -40.38 7.92 -2.32
N ASN A 251 -39.07 8.17 -2.34
CA ASN A 251 -38.15 7.52 -3.29
C ASN A 251 -37.44 6.28 -2.71
N ILE A 252 -37.81 5.86 -1.49
CA ILE A 252 -37.24 4.70 -0.79
C ILE A 252 -38.32 3.60 -0.76
N VAL A 253 -38.58 3.06 -1.95
CA VAL A 253 -39.62 2.05 -2.20
C VAL A 253 -39.05 0.81 -2.87
N ASN A 254 -39.73 -0.31 -2.70
CA ASN A 254 -39.53 -1.56 -3.42
C ASN A 254 -40.10 -1.45 -4.84
N SER A 255 -39.73 -2.38 -5.73
CA SER A 255 -40.22 -2.39 -7.12
C SER A 255 -41.74 -2.57 -7.24
N ASN A 256 -42.40 -3.11 -6.19
CA ASN A 256 -43.86 -3.21 -6.10
C ASN A 256 -44.55 -1.96 -5.52
N GLY A 257 -43.81 -0.87 -5.26
CA GLY A 257 -44.33 0.38 -4.73
C GLY A 257 -44.50 0.45 -3.20
N SER A 258 -44.23 -0.64 -2.47
CA SER A 258 -44.22 -0.61 -1.00
C SER A 258 -42.98 0.10 -0.44
N TYR A 259 -43.09 0.76 0.71
CA TYR A 259 -41.95 1.43 1.34
C TYR A 259 -40.89 0.44 1.85
N ARG A 260 -39.62 0.77 1.65
CA ARG A 260 -38.51 0.10 2.34
C ARG A 260 -38.37 0.73 3.72
N THR A 261 -38.68 -0.01 4.78
CA THR A 261 -38.70 0.47 6.17
C THR A 261 -37.44 0.09 6.95
N ARG A 262 -36.59 -0.78 6.40
CA ARG A 262 -35.37 -1.30 7.04
C ARG A 262 -34.10 -0.67 6.49
N ILE A 263 -32.98 -0.98 7.14
CA ILE A 263 -31.66 -0.42 6.80
C ILE A 263 -31.15 -1.01 5.49
N ARG A 264 -30.62 -0.15 4.62
CA ARG A 264 -30.06 -0.51 3.33
C ARG A 264 -28.53 -0.55 3.42
N GLY A 265 -27.96 -1.73 3.65
CA GLY A 265 -26.52 -1.89 3.88
C GLY A 265 -25.65 -1.43 2.72
N GLY A 266 -26.10 -1.61 1.47
CA GLY A 266 -25.40 -1.10 0.28
C GLY A 266 -25.22 0.43 0.31
N VAL A 267 -26.24 1.17 0.75
CA VAL A 267 -26.17 2.63 0.92
C VAL A 267 -25.12 3.01 1.96
N MET A 268 -25.10 2.31 3.09
CA MET A 268 -24.13 2.57 4.17
C MET A 268 -22.69 2.35 3.70
N LEU A 269 -22.45 1.30 2.92
CA LEU A 269 -21.15 0.96 2.37
C LEU A 269 -20.68 2.01 1.35
N VAL A 270 -21.52 2.33 0.35
CA VAL A 270 -21.14 3.26 -0.72
C VAL A 270 -20.93 4.69 -0.21
N ILE A 271 -21.77 5.16 0.70
CA ILE A 271 -21.58 6.49 1.29
C ILE A 271 -20.39 6.50 2.26
N GLY A 272 -20.34 5.56 3.20
CA GLY A 272 -19.34 5.54 4.27
C GLY A 272 -17.95 5.08 3.81
N GLU A 273 -17.84 3.86 3.29
CA GLU A 273 -16.57 3.26 2.85
C GLU A 273 -16.14 3.73 1.46
N GLY A 274 -17.08 4.17 0.63
CA GLY A 274 -16.84 4.72 -0.69
C GLY A 274 -16.61 6.24 -0.68
N LEU A 275 -17.68 7.01 -0.84
CA LEU A 275 -17.64 8.45 -1.07
C LEU A 275 -16.87 9.21 0.03
N CYS A 276 -17.18 8.98 1.30
CA CYS A 276 -16.53 9.68 2.41
C CYS A 276 -15.09 9.20 2.63
N LEU A 277 -14.88 7.90 2.87
CA LEU A 277 -13.54 7.36 3.19
C LEU A 277 -12.53 7.49 2.05
N LYS A 278 -12.98 7.38 0.79
CA LYS A 278 -12.11 7.42 -0.39
C LYS A 278 -12.15 8.76 -1.14
N ALA A 279 -12.75 9.80 -0.55
CA ALA A 279 -12.79 11.15 -1.12
C ALA A 279 -11.44 11.63 -1.69
N PRO A 280 -10.27 11.49 -1.01
CA PRO A 280 -8.99 11.92 -1.59
C PRO A 280 -8.59 11.19 -2.88
N LYS A 281 -8.93 9.90 -3.02
CA LYS A 281 -8.60 9.12 -4.23
C LYS A 281 -9.58 9.52 -5.35
N VAL A 282 -10.87 9.66 -5.04
CA VAL A 282 -11.90 10.12 -5.99
C VAL A 282 -11.58 11.52 -6.52
N GLN A 283 -11.18 12.45 -5.65
CA GLN A 283 -10.78 13.82 -6.03
C GLN A 283 -9.68 13.81 -7.09
N LYS A 284 -8.64 12.99 -6.91
CA LYS A 284 -7.54 12.89 -7.88
C LYS A 284 -8.03 12.48 -9.26
N HIS A 285 -9.01 11.58 -9.33
CA HIS A 285 -9.60 11.14 -10.59
C HIS A 285 -10.48 12.23 -11.22
N THR A 286 -11.36 12.86 -10.44
CA THR A 286 -12.26 13.91 -10.95
C THR A 286 -11.49 15.15 -11.43
N GLU A 287 -10.43 15.56 -10.73
CA GLU A 287 -9.55 16.66 -11.13
C GLU A 287 -8.77 16.34 -12.41
N ARG A 288 -8.22 15.12 -12.51
CA ARG A 288 -7.48 14.66 -13.69
C ARG A 288 -8.35 14.65 -14.95
N MET A 289 -9.60 14.21 -14.82
CA MET A 289 -10.57 14.16 -15.91
C MET A 289 -11.36 15.48 -16.09
N LYS A 290 -11.12 16.48 -15.25
CA LYS A 290 -11.83 17.78 -15.24
C LYS A 290 -13.37 17.62 -15.19
N ILE A 291 -13.85 16.69 -14.37
CA ILE A 291 -15.28 16.43 -14.23
C ILE A 291 -15.93 17.55 -13.41
N GLN A 292 -16.83 18.29 -14.04
CA GLN A 292 -17.56 19.39 -13.42
C GLN A 292 -18.61 18.89 -12.42
N GLY A 293 -18.82 19.62 -11.32
CA GLY A 293 -19.87 19.34 -10.33
C GLY A 293 -19.48 18.33 -9.24
N TRP A 294 -18.23 17.87 -9.23
CA TRP A 294 -17.65 16.99 -8.21
C TRP A 294 -16.71 17.72 -7.23
N GLU A 295 -16.66 19.05 -7.28
CA GLU A 295 -15.80 19.88 -6.42
C GLU A 295 -16.15 19.71 -4.92
N PHE A 296 -17.37 19.27 -4.61
CA PHE A 296 -17.79 18.96 -3.24
C PHE A 296 -16.91 17.91 -2.57
N ILE A 297 -16.36 16.96 -3.33
CA ILE A 297 -15.55 15.86 -2.77
C ILE A 297 -14.25 16.38 -2.11
N ALA A 298 -13.77 17.56 -2.55
CA ALA A 298 -12.60 18.21 -1.98
C ALA A 298 -12.79 18.62 -0.51
N GLN A 299 -14.04 18.93 -0.09
CA GLN A 299 -14.34 19.28 1.30
C GLN A 299 -14.06 18.10 2.25
N PHE A 300 -14.31 16.88 1.77
CA PHE A 300 -14.07 15.63 2.51
C PHE A 300 -12.61 15.21 2.41
N ALA A 301 -11.97 15.40 1.25
CA ALA A 301 -10.58 15.03 1.04
C ALA A 301 -9.59 15.88 1.85
N ASN A 302 -9.88 17.16 2.04
CA ASN A 302 -9.00 18.11 2.74
C ASN A 302 -9.12 18.07 4.28
N LYS A 303 -10.11 17.39 4.84
CA LYS A 303 -10.31 17.31 6.30
C LYS A 303 -9.18 16.56 7.02
N ASN A 304 -8.53 15.60 6.34
CA ASN A 304 -7.31 14.92 6.84
C ASN A 304 -6.03 15.78 6.75
N LYS A 305 -6.10 16.99 6.19
CA LYS A 305 -4.97 17.94 6.07
C LYS A 305 -5.13 19.18 6.96
N GLY A 306 -6.16 19.23 7.81
CA GLY A 306 -6.42 20.37 8.68
C GLY A 306 -5.51 20.39 9.90
N ASN A 307 -4.52 21.30 9.86
CA ASN A 307 -3.83 22.00 10.98
C ASN A 307 -2.31 22.06 10.84
N ASP A 308 -1.77 22.45 9.68
CA ASP A 308 -0.34 22.79 9.64
C ASP A 308 0.06 23.80 8.57
N LYS A 309 -0.63 24.95 8.55
CA LYS A 309 -0.18 26.13 7.80
C LYS A 309 0.06 27.30 8.75
N ASN A 310 1.20 27.28 9.44
CA ASN A 310 1.92 28.49 9.82
C ASN A 310 3.27 28.44 9.11
N ILE A 311 3.52 29.45 8.27
CA ILE A 311 4.72 29.67 7.49
C ILE A 311 5.62 30.60 8.33
N GLU A 312 6.95 30.39 8.24
CA GLU A 312 8.05 31.18 8.82
C GLU A 312 8.71 30.72 10.14
N SER A 313 9.01 29.42 10.28
CA SER A 313 10.13 28.98 11.12
C SER A 313 10.73 27.66 10.60
N PHE A 314 12.03 27.42 10.84
CA PHE A 314 12.68 26.15 10.55
C PHE A 314 11.97 25.04 11.34
N LYS A 315 11.06 24.30 10.70
CA LYS A 315 10.47 23.10 11.29
C LYS A 315 11.50 21.97 11.23
N PRO A 316 11.95 21.40 12.35
CA PRO A 316 12.67 20.14 12.31
C PRO A 316 11.81 19.12 11.55
N ARG A 317 12.42 18.22 10.77
CA ARG A 317 11.73 17.14 10.04
C ARG A 317 11.15 16.09 11.02
N GLN A 318 10.29 16.50 11.94
CA GLN A 318 9.61 15.59 12.86
C GLN A 318 8.45 14.93 12.14
N ILE A 319 8.49 13.61 12.11
CA ILE A 319 7.42 12.77 11.56
C ILE A 319 6.28 12.74 12.59
N ALA A 320 5.11 13.24 12.22
CA ALA A 320 3.95 13.24 13.13
C ALA A 320 3.42 11.81 13.32
N PRO A 321 3.30 11.31 14.57
CA PRO A 321 2.89 9.93 14.84
C PRO A 321 1.43 9.64 14.44
N ILE A 322 1.16 8.44 13.92
CA ILE A 322 -0.17 7.98 13.53
C ILE A 322 -0.61 6.85 14.46
N ARG A 323 -1.61 7.10 15.31
CA ARG A 323 -2.03 6.14 16.34
C ARG A 323 -3.13 5.16 15.91
N ARG A 324 -3.64 5.27 14.68
CA ARG A 324 -4.82 4.52 14.20
C ARG A 324 -4.69 3.00 14.33
N TYR A 325 -3.49 2.43 14.21
CA TYR A 325 -3.31 0.97 14.34
C TYR A 325 -3.46 0.47 15.79
N MET A 326 -3.37 1.37 16.78
CA MET A 326 -3.49 1.09 18.21
C MET A 326 -4.95 1.13 18.72
N GLU A 327 -5.89 1.71 17.96
CA GLU A 327 -7.29 1.85 18.36
C GLU A 327 -8.03 0.51 18.46
N ASP A 328 -7.55 -0.50 17.70
CA ASP A 328 -8.17 -1.83 17.58
C ASP A 328 -7.31 -2.95 18.20
N VAL A 329 -6.56 -2.66 19.27
CA VAL A 329 -5.75 -3.70 19.93
C VAL A 329 -6.69 -4.66 20.68
N ILE A 330 -6.74 -5.90 20.22
CA ILE A 330 -7.55 -6.98 20.81
C ILE A 330 -6.62 -7.90 21.62
N ALA A 331 -7.14 -8.49 22.69
CA ALA A 331 -6.42 -9.52 23.45
C ALA A 331 -5.86 -10.62 22.52
N GLY A 332 -4.61 -11.01 22.73
CA GLY A 332 -3.90 -11.99 21.91
C GLY A 332 -3.21 -11.44 20.66
N ARG A 333 -3.36 -10.14 20.34
CA ARG A 333 -2.56 -9.47 19.31
C ARG A 333 -1.48 -8.60 19.96
N PRO A 334 -0.20 -9.00 19.91
CA PRO A 334 0.87 -8.20 20.50
C PRO A 334 1.08 -6.89 19.75
N VAL A 335 1.55 -5.88 20.48
CA VAL A 335 2.04 -4.61 19.92
C VAL A 335 3.56 -4.69 19.85
N PHE A 336 4.12 -4.61 18.65
CA PHE A 336 5.56 -4.75 18.42
C PHE A 336 6.35 -3.45 18.51
N GLY A 337 5.66 -2.31 18.59
CA GLY A 337 6.27 -1.00 18.69
C GLY A 337 5.21 0.09 18.75
N GLU A 338 5.54 1.18 19.42
CA GLU A 338 4.67 2.36 19.49
C GLU A 338 4.90 3.32 18.31
N PRO A 339 3.91 4.19 18.02
CA PRO A 339 3.97 5.07 16.85
C PRO A 339 5.18 6.01 16.93
N ASN A 340 6.06 5.92 15.94
CA ASN A 340 7.28 6.72 15.83
C ASN A 340 8.14 6.78 17.11
N GLN A 341 8.26 5.66 17.84
CA GLN A 341 9.13 5.55 19.02
C GLN A 341 10.43 4.79 18.74
N PRO A 342 11.57 5.19 19.35
CA PRO A 342 12.81 4.41 19.32
C PRO A 342 12.61 2.96 19.80
N GLY A 343 13.40 2.04 19.26
CA GLY A 343 13.35 0.60 19.56
C GLY A 343 12.34 -0.21 18.74
N GLY A 344 11.38 0.45 18.07
CA GLY A 344 10.52 -0.15 17.06
C GLY A 344 11.27 -0.51 15.76
N PHE A 345 10.55 -0.94 14.73
CA PHE A 345 11.18 -1.29 13.46
C PHE A 345 11.74 -0.07 12.71
N ARG A 346 13.02 -0.12 12.35
CA ARG A 346 13.64 0.90 11.51
C ARG A 346 13.25 0.73 10.05
N LEU A 347 12.71 1.79 9.45
CA LEU A 347 12.41 1.77 8.03
C LEU A 347 13.68 1.69 7.18
N ARG A 348 13.73 0.67 6.33
CA ARG A 348 14.66 0.56 5.20
C ARG A 348 13.86 0.49 3.91
N TYR A 349 14.11 1.40 2.97
CA TYR A 349 13.48 1.30 1.66
C TYR A 349 14.10 0.17 0.86
N GLY A 350 13.25 -0.67 0.28
CA GLY A 350 13.68 -1.68 -0.66
C GLY A 350 12.60 -2.72 -0.94
N ARG A 351 12.90 -3.65 -1.85
CA ARG A 351 11.99 -4.71 -2.26
C ARG A 351 12.79 -6.00 -2.35
N SER A 352 12.44 -7.00 -1.55
CA SER A 352 13.02 -8.32 -1.67
C SER A 352 12.33 -9.09 -2.80
N ARG A 353 12.86 -10.27 -3.15
CA ARG A 353 12.23 -11.17 -4.13
C ARG A 353 10.82 -11.61 -3.70
N ILE A 354 10.54 -11.62 -2.40
CA ILE A 354 9.30 -12.19 -1.86
C ILE A 354 8.37 -11.16 -1.23
N THR A 355 8.81 -9.91 -0.99
CA THR A 355 7.93 -8.85 -0.45
C THR A 355 6.80 -8.49 -1.41
N GLY A 356 6.86 -8.87 -2.69
CA GLY A 356 5.72 -8.84 -3.59
C GLY A 356 5.02 -7.47 -3.64
N LEU A 357 3.72 -7.46 -3.33
CA LEU A 357 2.83 -6.32 -3.19
C LEU A 357 2.27 -6.30 -1.76
N ALA A 358 2.17 -5.12 -1.14
CA ALA A 358 1.60 -4.93 0.20
C ALA A 358 2.21 -5.82 1.29
N ALA A 359 3.45 -6.26 1.13
CA ALA A 359 4.19 -7.01 2.13
C ALA A 359 5.46 -6.25 2.58
N ALA A 360 5.86 -6.49 3.82
CA ALA A 360 7.08 -5.95 4.40
C ALA A 360 8.08 -7.08 4.66
N GLY A 361 9.36 -6.79 4.42
CA GLY A 361 10.45 -7.72 4.71
C GLY A 361 10.89 -7.55 6.16
N MET A 362 11.07 -8.65 6.88
CA MET A 362 11.52 -8.66 8.27
C MET A 362 12.61 -9.70 8.46
N ASN A 363 13.59 -9.41 9.32
CA ASN A 363 14.61 -10.40 9.62
C ASN A 363 14.00 -11.63 10.33
N PRO A 364 14.29 -12.88 9.91
CA PRO A 364 13.77 -14.07 10.59
C PRO A 364 14.09 -14.13 12.09
N ILE A 365 15.23 -13.58 12.50
CA ILE A 365 15.61 -13.48 13.91
C ILE A 365 14.64 -12.57 14.66
N THR A 366 14.29 -11.42 14.08
CA THR A 366 13.29 -10.51 14.63
C THR A 366 11.93 -11.19 14.73
N MET A 367 11.56 -11.99 13.73
CA MET A 367 10.30 -12.74 13.73
C MET A 367 10.22 -13.72 14.91
N GLU A 368 11.30 -14.47 15.18
CA GLU A 368 11.39 -15.39 16.33
C GLU A 368 11.49 -14.62 17.66
N ALA A 369 12.26 -13.52 17.69
CA ALA A 369 12.47 -12.71 18.88
C ALA A 369 11.21 -12.00 19.38
N MET A 370 10.30 -11.67 18.47
CA MET A 370 8.99 -11.10 18.78
C MET A 370 7.97 -12.19 19.22
N GLY A 371 8.45 -13.19 19.97
CA GLY A 371 7.66 -14.30 20.52
C GLY A 371 7.12 -15.28 19.47
N GLY A 372 7.66 -15.28 18.25
CA GLY A 372 7.17 -16.11 17.15
C GLY A 372 5.77 -15.75 16.63
N PHE A 373 5.18 -14.63 17.08
CA PHE A 373 3.89 -14.15 16.59
C PHE A 373 3.96 -13.67 15.13
N LEU A 374 5.12 -13.16 14.74
CA LEU A 374 5.41 -12.77 13.37
C LEU A 374 5.88 -14.01 12.60
N ALA A 375 5.00 -14.56 11.77
CA ALA A 375 5.30 -15.67 10.87
C ALA A 375 5.18 -15.22 9.41
N VAL A 376 5.62 -16.08 8.49
CA VAL A 376 5.48 -15.82 7.06
C VAL A 376 3.99 -15.74 6.71
N GLY A 377 3.56 -14.61 6.16
CA GLY A 377 2.16 -14.34 5.85
C GLY A 377 1.35 -13.72 6.98
N THR A 378 1.90 -13.55 8.20
CA THR A 378 1.21 -12.83 9.28
C THR A 378 0.87 -11.42 8.81
N GLN A 379 -0.41 -11.05 8.90
CA GLN A 379 -0.84 -9.68 8.62
C GLN A 379 -0.56 -8.79 9.84
N MET A 380 0.35 -7.84 9.69
CA MET A 380 0.69 -6.85 10.71
C MET A 380 0.02 -5.53 10.38
N LYS A 381 -0.68 -4.91 11.34
CA LYS A 381 -1.12 -3.51 11.20
C LYS A 381 0.11 -2.60 11.40
N ILE A 382 0.25 -1.60 10.54
CA ILE A 382 1.43 -0.72 10.53
C ILE A 382 1.02 0.75 10.60
N GLU A 383 1.96 1.58 11.05
CA GLU A 383 1.77 3.03 11.12
C GLU A 383 1.81 3.69 9.73
N ARG A 384 2.75 3.27 8.88
CA ARG A 384 3.01 3.77 7.51
C ARG A 384 3.56 2.65 6.63
N PRO A 385 3.42 2.73 5.30
CA PRO A 385 2.61 3.70 4.53
C PRO A 385 1.13 3.29 4.41
N GLY A 386 0.81 2.02 4.62
CA GLY A 386 -0.55 1.46 4.53
C GLY A 386 -1.21 1.22 5.89
N LYS A 387 -2.38 0.58 5.88
CA LYS A 387 -3.06 0.13 7.12
C LYS A 387 -2.45 -1.15 7.70
N ALA A 388 -1.96 -2.01 6.83
CA ALA A 388 -1.38 -3.30 7.17
C ALA A 388 -0.41 -3.75 6.07
N CYS A 389 0.45 -4.70 6.42
CA CYS A 389 1.29 -5.43 5.48
C CYS A 389 1.32 -6.92 5.85
N ALA A 390 1.53 -7.78 4.85
CA ALA A 390 1.92 -9.16 5.12
C ALA A 390 3.42 -9.21 5.49
N VAL A 391 3.79 -10.06 6.44
CA VAL A 391 5.19 -10.23 6.83
C VAL A 391 5.86 -11.30 5.97
N THR A 392 7.05 -10.98 5.46
CA THR A 392 7.88 -11.90 4.66
C THR A 392 9.32 -11.90 5.17
N PRO A 393 10.03 -13.04 5.15
CA PRO A 393 11.38 -13.11 5.68
C PRO A 393 12.40 -12.41 4.76
N CYS A 394 13.31 -11.62 5.34
CA CYS A 394 14.42 -11.01 4.64
C CYS A 394 15.68 -11.08 5.51
N SER A 395 16.62 -11.95 5.18
CA SER A 395 17.87 -12.13 5.94
C SER A 395 18.94 -11.08 5.64
N GLU A 396 18.73 -10.24 4.62
CA GLU A 396 19.70 -9.22 4.17
C GLU A 396 19.59 -7.90 4.96
N ILE A 397 18.55 -7.76 5.80
CA ILE A 397 18.33 -6.61 6.65
C ILE A 397 18.69 -6.91 8.10
N ASP A 398 18.96 -5.87 8.87
CA ASP A 398 19.41 -6.06 10.25
C ASP A 398 18.31 -6.68 11.14
N GLY A 399 18.71 -7.69 11.92
CA GLY A 399 17.89 -8.28 12.97
C GLY A 399 17.91 -7.48 14.28
N PRO A 400 17.40 -8.07 15.37
CA PRO A 400 17.23 -7.36 16.63
C PRO A 400 18.58 -7.14 17.33
N THR A 401 18.67 -6.02 18.03
CA THR A 401 19.77 -5.74 18.97
C THR A 401 19.26 -5.90 20.38
N VAL A 402 20.00 -6.65 21.20
CA VAL A 402 19.56 -7.08 22.53
C VAL A 402 20.51 -6.62 23.61
N LEU A 403 19.94 -6.47 24.80
CA LEU A 403 20.66 -6.28 26.03
C LEU A 403 20.55 -7.55 26.87
N MET A 404 21.70 -8.11 27.24
CA MET A 404 21.83 -9.37 27.95
C MET A 404 21.79 -9.16 29.47
N GLU A 405 21.53 -10.22 30.22
CA GLU A 405 21.53 -10.20 31.70
C GLU A 405 22.92 -9.91 32.30
N ASP A 406 24.00 -10.22 31.58
CA ASP A 406 25.38 -9.90 31.97
C ASP A 406 25.79 -8.45 31.62
N GLY A 407 24.88 -7.67 31.04
CA GLY A 407 25.11 -6.30 30.58
C GLY A 407 25.68 -6.21 29.16
N GLY A 408 25.86 -7.33 28.47
CA GLY A 408 26.29 -7.35 27.07
C GLY A 408 25.27 -6.68 26.16
N PHE A 409 25.72 -5.75 25.32
CA PHE A 409 24.91 -5.09 24.29
C PHE A 409 25.37 -5.54 22.91
N ARG A 410 24.53 -6.30 22.20
CA ARG A 410 24.94 -6.90 20.92
C ARG A 410 23.77 -7.15 19.98
N ARG A 411 24.08 -7.17 18.68
CA ARG A 411 23.15 -7.67 17.66
C ARG A 411 23.17 -9.20 17.62
N ILE A 412 22.02 -9.81 17.44
CA ILE A 412 21.91 -11.26 17.23
C ILE A 412 22.31 -11.59 15.79
N ARG A 413 23.21 -12.57 15.61
CA ARG A 413 23.81 -12.86 14.30
C ARG A 413 22.94 -13.74 13.40
N ASN A 414 22.31 -14.75 13.98
CA ASN A 414 21.49 -15.73 13.28
C ASN A 414 20.49 -16.39 14.24
N LEU A 415 19.64 -17.28 13.71
CA LEU A 415 18.61 -17.95 14.50
C LEU A 415 19.20 -18.89 15.58
N GLU A 416 20.35 -19.51 15.32
CA GLU A 416 21.02 -20.37 16.32
C GLU A 416 21.54 -19.53 17.49
N ASP A 417 22.14 -18.37 17.20
CA ASP A 417 22.57 -17.40 18.21
C ASP A 417 21.39 -16.93 19.07
N TRP A 418 20.23 -16.65 18.47
CA TRP A 418 19.01 -16.35 19.21
C TRP A 418 18.62 -17.48 20.16
N ARG A 419 18.46 -18.71 19.63
CA ARG A 419 17.97 -19.86 20.38
C ARG A 419 18.87 -20.25 21.56
N LEU A 420 20.18 -20.12 21.38
CA LEU A 420 21.15 -20.40 22.45
C LEU A 420 21.15 -19.34 23.56
N ASN A 421 20.75 -18.10 23.23
CA ASN A 421 20.92 -16.96 24.14
C ASN A 421 19.60 -16.37 24.64
N VAL A 422 18.45 -16.76 24.11
CA VAL A 422 17.13 -16.17 24.46
C VAL A 422 16.86 -16.17 25.96
N ALA A 423 17.29 -17.20 26.69
CA ALA A 423 17.15 -17.29 28.14
C ALA A 423 17.96 -16.23 28.91
N ASN A 424 19.01 -15.69 28.29
CA ASN A 424 19.90 -14.67 28.86
C ASN A 424 19.64 -13.27 28.28
N VAL A 425 18.62 -13.12 27.43
CA VAL A 425 18.22 -11.81 26.87
C VAL A 425 17.32 -11.12 27.89
N LYS A 426 17.80 -10.00 28.44
CA LYS A 426 17.04 -9.16 29.37
C LYS A 426 15.99 -8.33 28.64
N SER A 427 16.39 -7.69 27.55
CA SER A 427 15.48 -6.90 26.72
C SER A 427 15.92 -6.82 25.27
N ILE A 428 14.92 -6.72 24.38
CA ILE A 428 15.14 -6.32 23.00
C ILE A 428 15.23 -4.79 23.01
N TRP A 429 16.43 -4.25 22.77
CA TRP A 429 16.67 -2.82 22.72
C TRP A 429 16.13 -2.22 21.42
N ASP A 430 16.27 -2.97 20.34
CA ASP A 430 15.87 -2.56 19.01
C ASP A 430 15.37 -3.77 18.22
N ALA A 431 14.21 -3.62 17.58
CA ALA A 431 13.54 -4.68 16.84
C ALA A 431 14.26 -5.07 15.53
N GLY A 432 15.17 -4.25 15.02
CA GLY A 432 15.79 -4.40 13.72
C GLY A 432 15.09 -3.60 12.63
N GLU A 433 15.36 -3.96 11.38
CA GLU A 433 14.85 -3.27 10.20
C GLU A 433 13.52 -3.86 9.69
N ILE A 434 12.69 -2.99 9.10
CA ILE A 434 11.54 -3.36 8.26
C ILE A 434 11.76 -2.84 6.85
N LEU A 435 11.76 -3.76 5.89
CA LEU A 435 11.95 -3.47 4.47
C LEU A 435 10.61 -3.15 3.82
N ILE A 436 10.43 -1.91 3.36
CA ILE A 436 9.19 -1.47 2.69
C ILE A 436 9.52 -0.88 1.32
N GLY A 437 8.78 -1.31 0.30
CA GLY A 437 8.95 -0.83 -1.07
C GLY A 437 8.45 0.61 -1.25
N TYR A 438 9.14 1.38 -2.10
CA TYR A 438 8.68 2.70 -2.53
C TYR A 438 7.26 2.67 -3.10
N GLY A 439 6.92 1.62 -3.86
CA GLY A 439 5.59 1.44 -4.46
C GLY A 439 4.45 1.47 -3.44
N GLU A 440 4.70 1.04 -2.20
CA GLU A 440 3.70 1.06 -1.12
C GLU A 440 3.35 2.49 -0.68
N PHE A 441 4.32 3.40 -0.67
CA PHE A 441 4.08 4.81 -0.40
C PHE A 441 3.33 5.49 -1.54
N LEU A 442 3.72 5.17 -2.79
CA LEU A 442 3.09 5.70 -3.99
C LEU A 442 1.61 5.29 -4.08
N GLU A 443 1.30 4.00 -3.91
CA GLU A 443 -0.06 3.47 -4.00
C GLU A 443 -0.96 4.03 -2.88
N ASN A 444 -0.45 4.12 -1.65
CA ASN A 444 -1.20 4.66 -0.51
C ASN A 444 -1.25 6.19 -0.47
N ASN A 445 -0.66 6.88 -1.46
CA ASN A 445 -0.57 8.34 -1.55
C ASN A 445 -0.02 8.96 -0.24
N LYS A 446 1.08 8.40 0.27
CA LYS A 446 1.77 8.88 1.48
C LYS A 446 3.09 9.55 1.13
N ASN A 447 3.44 10.58 1.90
CA ASN A 447 4.75 11.20 1.83
C ASN A 447 5.82 10.18 2.24
N LEU A 448 6.94 10.18 1.52
CA LEU A 448 8.12 9.46 1.96
C LEU A 448 8.61 10.02 3.30
N VAL A 449 9.05 9.13 4.17
CA VAL A 449 9.75 9.49 5.40
C VAL A 449 11.26 9.24 5.23
N PRO A 450 12.13 9.94 5.97
CA PRO A 450 13.56 9.66 5.95
C PRO A 450 13.86 8.18 6.22
N SER A 451 14.70 7.56 5.40
CA SER A 451 15.24 6.21 5.64
C SER A 451 16.34 6.26 6.71
N ALA A 452 16.51 5.18 7.46
CA ALA A 452 17.75 4.97 8.20
C ALA A 452 18.94 4.86 7.21
N TYR A 453 20.11 5.36 7.60
CA TYR A 453 21.36 5.14 6.87
C TYR A 453 21.75 3.67 6.99
N ASN A 454 21.85 2.97 5.87
CA ASN A 454 22.02 1.52 5.81
C ASN A 454 23.10 1.14 4.80
N LYS A 455 23.43 -0.15 4.72
CA LYS A 455 24.46 -0.65 3.80
C LYS A 455 24.15 -0.42 2.33
N ASP A 456 22.88 -0.37 1.91
CA ASP A 456 22.54 -0.07 0.51
C ASP A 456 22.90 1.37 0.15
N TRP A 457 22.59 2.31 1.05
CA TRP A 457 22.94 3.71 0.87
C TRP A 457 24.47 3.88 0.87
N TRP A 458 25.16 3.33 1.87
CA TRP A 458 26.62 3.39 1.92
C TRP A 458 27.30 2.78 0.69
N ALA A 459 26.82 1.62 0.22
CA ALA A 459 27.32 1.02 -1.01
C ALA A 459 27.07 1.91 -2.22
N SER A 460 25.93 2.61 -2.29
CA SER A 460 25.64 3.57 -3.37
C SER A 460 26.61 4.76 -3.34
N ASP A 461 26.84 5.36 -2.17
CA ASP A 461 27.79 6.47 -2.00
C ASP A 461 29.19 6.04 -2.45
N LEU A 462 29.63 4.84 -2.03
CA LEU A 462 30.95 4.33 -2.36
C LEU A 462 31.08 3.96 -3.86
N VAL A 463 30.02 3.42 -4.48
CA VAL A 463 29.98 3.17 -5.93
C VAL A 463 30.16 4.46 -6.72
N GLU A 464 29.57 5.55 -6.27
CA GLU A 464 29.71 6.86 -6.91
C GLU A 464 31.13 7.43 -6.74
N SER A 465 31.73 7.24 -5.57
CA SER A 465 33.10 7.69 -5.31
C SER A 465 34.18 6.87 -6.06
N LEU A 466 33.95 5.57 -6.32
CA LEU A 466 34.86 4.66 -7.01
C LEU A 466 34.68 4.70 -8.54
N ASP A 467 35.01 5.86 -9.12
CA ASP A 467 34.83 6.19 -10.54
C ASP A 467 36.10 6.04 -11.40
N MET A 468 37.26 5.79 -10.79
CA MET A 468 38.56 5.66 -11.48
C MET A 468 39.30 4.39 -11.08
N PRO A 469 40.09 3.76 -11.99
CA PRO A 469 40.85 2.54 -11.67
C PRO A 469 41.77 2.70 -10.47
N VAL A 470 42.47 3.83 -10.36
CA VAL A 470 43.37 4.15 -9.25
C VAL A 470 42.62 4.17 -7.92
N LYS A 471 41.39 4.70 -7.87
CA LYS A 471 40.58 4.65 -6.65
C LYS A 471 40.19 3.23 -6.27
N VAL A 472 39.90 2.37 -7.24
CA VAL A 472 39.62 0.95 -6.96
C VAL A 472 40.87 0.23 -6.45
N GLU A 473 42.06 0.59 -6.93
CA GLU A 473 43.33 0.07 -6.40
C GLU A 473 43.59 0.55 -4.96
N THR A 474 43.39 1.84 -4.68
CA THR A 474 43.47 2.37 -3.31
C THR A 474 42.48 1.66 -2.39
N PHE A 475 41.26 1.42 -2.85
CA PHE A 475 40.26 0.67 -2.10
C PHE A 475 40.72 -0.77 -1.82
N ALA A 476 41.26 -1.47 -2.83
CA ALA A 476 41.82 -2.81 -2.66
C ALA A 476 42.96 -2.83 -1.60
N ASN A 477 43.82 -1.82 -1.61
CA ASN A 477 44.89 -1.65 -0.63
C ASN A 477 44.34 -1.45 0.79
N ILE A 478 43.29 -0.63 0.97
CA ILE A 478 42.61 -0.44 2.27
C ILE A 478 42.02 -1.77 2.78
N LEU A 479 41.45 -2.56 1.87
CA LEU A 479 40.90 -3.87 2.21
C LEU A 479 41.98 -4.92 2.55
N GLY A 480 43.20 -4.71 2.06
CA GLY A 480 44.31 -5.66 2.15
C GLY A 480 44.18 -6.82 1.16
N VAL A 481 43.55 -6.59 0.00
CA VAL A 481 43.30 -7.62 -1.02
C VAL A 481 43.83 -7.18 -2.39
N GLU A 482 44.09 -8.15 -3.27
CA GLU A 482 44.47 -7.84 -4.64
C GLU A 482 43.28 -7.32 -5.46
N ARG A 483 43.53 -6.41 -6.41
CA ARG A 483 42.51 -5.88 -7.33
C ARG A 483 41.78 -6.98 -8.11
N SER A 484 42.46 -8.08 -8.40
CA SER A 484 41.93 -9.28 -9.08
C SER A 484 40.81 -9.98 -8.30
N SER A 485 40.78 -9.84 -6.97
CA SER A 485 39.76 -10.42 -6.10
C SER A 485 38.45 -9.61 -6.08
N LEU A 486 38.50 -8.36 -6.52
CA LEU A 486 37.34 -7.47 -6.59
C LEU A 486 36.56 -7.67 -7.90
N PRO A 487 35.26 -7.34 -7.94
CA PRO A 487 34.48 -7.45 -9.16
C PRO A 487 35.13 -6.72 -10.36
N GLU A 488 34.92 -7.24 -11.55
CA GLU A 488 35.48 -6.66 -12.77
C GLU A 488 34.89 -5.28 -13.08
N GLY A 489 35.70 -4.45 -13.74
CA GLY A 489 35.32 -3.10 -14.15
C GLY A 489 35.20 -2.11 -13.00
N LEU A 490 34.72 -0.91 -13.32
CA LEU A 490 34.54 0.18 -12.35
C LEU A 490 33.19 0.06 -11.63
N PRO A 491 33.13 0.26 -10.31
CA PRO A 491 31.87 0.29 -9.56
C PRO A 491 30.85 1.28 -10.15
N PHE A 492 31.28 2.51 -10.44
CA PHE A 492 30.42 3.61 -10.90
C PHE A 492 29.54 3.26 -12.11
N ASN A 493 30.08 2.54 -13.09
CA ASN A 493 29.44 2.33 -14.39
C ASN A 493 29.70 0.96 -15.05
N GLY A 494 30.35 0.04 -14.35
CA GLY A 494 30.69 -1.31 -14.80
C GLY A 494 31.64 -1.41 -15.99
N ALA A 495 32.31 -0.32 -16.39
CA ALA A 495 33.21 -0.32 -17.55
C ALA A 495 34.56 -0.97 -17.22
N ILE A 496 35.09 -1.74 -18.16
CA ILE A 496 36.48 -2.25 -18.15
C ILE A 496 37.33 -1.42 -19.13
N LYS A 497 36.75 -1.04 -20.27
CA LYS A 497 37.34 -0.28 -21.36
C LYS A 497 36.65 1.08 -21.47
N ARG A 498 37.31 2.04 -22.12
CA ARG A 498 36.74 3.40 -22.32
C ARG A 498 35.49 3.41 -23.22
N GLY A 499 35.26 2.37 -24.03
CA GLY A 499 34.09 2.24 -24.91
C GLY A 499 34.04 0.89 -25.64
N GLY A 500 32.96 0.66 -26.38
CA GLY A 500 32.77 -0.54 -27.21
C GLY A 500 32.32 -1.80 -26.46
N GLU A 501 32.00 -1.68 -25.16
CA GLU A 501 31.44 -2.79 -24.38
C GLU A 501 29.91 -2.84 -24.50
N ASN A 502 29.36 -4.05 -24.43
CA ASN A 502 27.92 -4.25 -24.36
C ASN A 502 27.37 -3.54 -23.11
N PRO A 503 26.38 -2.63 -23.24
CA PRO A 503 25.78 -1.92 -22.12
C PRO A 503 25.19 -2.86 -21.04
N LEU A 504 24.68 -4.03 -21.44
CA LEU A 504 24.06 -5.00 -20.53
C LEU A 504 25.10 -5.61 -19.60
N ASP A 505 26.25 -5.99 -20.14
CA ASP A 505 27.36 -6.54 -19.37
C ASP A 505 27.88 -5.51 -18.35
N ARG A 506 27.97 -4.24 -18.75
CA ARG A 506 28.33 -3.15 -17.85
C ARG A 506 27.33 -3.01 -16.70
N LYS A 507 26.03 -3.07 -16.98
CA LYS A 507 24.99 -3.01 -15.96
C LYS A 507 25.07 -4.19 -14.99
N TRP A 508 25.33 -5.41 -15.49
CA TRP A 508 25.55 -6.58 -14.65
C TRP A 508 26.80 -6.45 -13.78
N ARG A 509 27.92 -5.94 -14.32
CA ARG A 509 29.13 -5.65 -13.54
C ARG A 509 28.88 -4.60 -12.45
N LYS A 510 28.20 -3.50 -12.77
CA LYS A 510 27.80 -2.50 -11.76
C LYS A 510 26.94 -3.13 -10.67
N ARG A 511 25.97 -3.97 -11.03
CA ARG A 511 25.13 -4.70 -10.06
C ARG A 511 25.97 -5.62 -9.17
N LYS A 512 26.93 -6.36 -9.73
CA LYS A 512 27.87 -7.20 -8.96
C LYS A 512 28.67 -6.36 -7.96
N TRP A 513 29.13 -5.18 -8.35
CA TRP A 513 29.81 -4.24 -7.45
C TRP A 513 28.93 -3.77 -6.30
N VAL A 514 27.70 -3.33 -6.57
CA VAL A 514 26.75 -2.92 -5.53
C VAL A 514 26.50 -4.05 -4.52
N MET A 515 26.28 -5.27 -5.01
CA MET A 515 26.07 -6.46 -4.16
C MET A 515 27.30 -6.77 -3.30
N TYR A 516 28.49 -6.76 -3.93
CA TYR A 516 29.76 -6.98 -3.23
C TYR A 516 29.99 -5.98 -2.10
N LEU A 517 29.80 -4.68 -2.37
CA LEU A 517 29.99 -3.63 -1.36
C LEU A 517 28.96 -3.73 -0.24
N ARG A 518 27.71 -4.03 -0.56
CA ARG A 518 26.64 -4.22 0.42
C ARG A 518 26.93 -5.38 1.39
N GLU A 519 27.51 -6.47 0.88
CA GLU A 519 27.84 -7.66 1.67
C GLU A 519 29.18 -7.56 2.40
N LEU A 520 29.97 -6.53 2.12
CA LEU A 520 31.28 -6.33 2.70
C LEU A 520 31.17 -6.12 4.22
N GLU A 521 31.97 -6.88 4.96
CA GLU A 521 32.16 -6.73 6.40
C GLU A 521 33.55 -6.17 6.68
N LEU A 522 33.60 -5.01 7.31
CA LEU A 522 34.82 -4.27 7.57
C LEU A 522 34.94 -3.98 9.06
N ASP A 523 36.15 -4.15 9.59
CA ASP A 523 36.51 -3.65 10.90
C ASP A 523 36.53 -2.11 10.93
N TRP A 524 36.61 -1.56 12.14
CA TRP A 524 36.58 -0.12 12.35
C TRP A 524 37.70 0.64 11.64
N GLU A 525 38.92 0.12 11.63
CA GLU A 525 40.07 0.81 11.02
C GLU A 525 39.93 0.90 9.49
N LYS A 526 39.41 -0.16 8.87
CA LYS A 526 39.07 -0.15 7.44
C LYS A 526 37.94 0.82 7.15
N ILE A 527 36.86 0.81 7.93
CA ILE A 527 35.73 1.75 7.74
C ILE A 527 36.19 3.20 7.86
N LYS A 528 36.99 3.51 8.88
CA LYS A 528 37.56 4.85 9.06
C LYS A 528 38.40 5.26 7.86
N SER A 529 39.25 4.37 7.35
CA SER A 529 40.08 4.62 6.18
C SER A 529 39.24 4.87 4.91
N VAL A 530 38.21 4.05 4.67
CA VAL A 530 37.27 4.24 3.56
C VAL A 530 36.53 5.57 3.67
N SER A 531 36.00 5.90 4.86
CA SER A 531 35.28 7.15 5.10
C SER A 531 36.14 8.39 4.90
N LEU A 532 37.41 8.37 5.34
CA LEU A 532 38.34 9.48 5.15
C LEU A 532 38.75 9.64 3.68
N GLU A 533 39.00 8.53 2.97
CA GLU A 533 39.45 8.54 1.58
C GLU A 533 38.32 8.92 0.60
N TYR A 534 37.12 8.38 0.80
CA TYR A 534 36.00 8.50 -0.15
C TYR A 534 34.85 9.38 0.31
N GLY A 535 34.94 9.98 1.51
CA GLY A 535 33.94 10.91 2.03
C GLY A 535 32.60 10.26 2.40
N THR A 536 32.54 8.93 2.54
CA THR A 536 31.32 8.23 2.92
C THR A 536 31.03 8.39 4.41
N ALA A 537 29.76 8.49 4.79
CA ALA A 537 29.38 8.38 6.19
C ALA A 537 29.69 6.98 6.76
N ILE A 538 29.75 6.85 8.09
CA ILE A 538 30.01 5.59 8.77
C ILE A 538 28.76 4.68 8.62
N PRO A 539 28.89 3.46 8.05
CA PRO A 539 27.75 2.55 7.90
C PRO A 539 27.50 1.72 9.17
N PRO A 540 26.32 1.07 9.29
CA PRO A 540 26.11 0.01 10.26
C PRO A 540 27.15 -1.11 10.13
N PRO A 541 27.58 -1.75 11.24
CA PRO A 541 27.09 -1.57 12.60
C PRO A 541 27.78 -0.44 13.39
N TRP A 542 28.68 0.31 12.77
CA TRP A 542 29.54 1.29 13.45
C TRP A 542 28.87 2.63 13.71
N ASN A 543 27.71 2.88 13.09
CA ASN A 543 26.88 4.05 13.33
C ASN A 543 25.70 3.70 14.25
N LEU A 544 25.81 4.08 15.52
CA LEU A 544 24.80 3.82 16.56
C LEU A 544 23.66 4.85 16.51
N TRP A 545 22.63 4.63 17.32
CA TRP A 545 21.43 5.47 17.44
C TRP A 545 21.68 6.78 18.21
N TRP A 546 22.65 7.58 17.75
CA TRP A 546 23.02 8.85 18.40
C TRP A 546 21.87 9.86 18.47
N SER A 547 20.90 9.78 17.54
CA SER A 547 19.70 10.63 17.54
C SER A 547 18.75 10.36 18.69
N ASP A 548 18.80 9.16 19.27
CA ASP A 548 17.86 8.71 20.31
C ASP A 548 18.38 9.06 21.72
N LEU A 549 19.62 9.53 21.81
CA LEU A 549 20.28 9.97 23.02
C LEU A 549 20.11 11.49 23.21
N PRO A 550 19.44 11.95 24.28
CA PRO A 550 19.34 13.37 24.57
C PRO A 550 20.71 13.98 24.83
N MET A 551 20.91 15.21 24.35
CA MET A 551 22.16 15.95 24.52
C MET A 551 22.56 16.14 26.00
N THR A 552 21.60 16.09 26.92
CA THR A 552 21.81 16.17 28.38
C THR A 552 22.69 15.04 28.90
N PHE A 553 22.66 13.86 28.28
CA PHE A 553 23.48 12.70 28.67
C PHE A 553 24.86 12.69 28.05
N MET A 554 25.13 13.53 27.05
CA MET A 554 26.41 13.53 26.33
C MET A 554 27.62 13.74 27.24
N PRO A 555 27.64 14.69 28.21
CA PRO A 555 28.78 14.87 29.09
C PRO A 555 29.10 13.62 29.92
N VAL A 556 28.06 12.97 30.48
CA VAL A 556 28.18 11.75 31.28
C VAL A 556 28.69 10.60 30.40
N MET A 557 28.13 10.44 29.20
CA MET A 557 28.57 9.42 28.25
C MET A 557 30.03 9.64 27.84
N ILE A 558 30.45 10.86 27.51
CA ILE A 558 31.83 11.19 27.14
C ILE A 558 32.79 10.85 28.29
N GLN A 559 32.41 11.17 29.54
CA GLN A 559 33.21 10.82 30.71
C GLN A 559 33.40 9.30 30.83
N HIS A 560 32.35 8.53 30.63
CA HIS A 560 32.43 7.06 30.65
C HIS A 560 33.25 6.49 29.49
N LEU A 561 33.06 7.01 28.27
CA LEU A 561 33.81 6.59 27.08
C LEU A 561 35.30 6.93 27.19
N THR A 562 35.66 8.07 27.77
CA THR A 562 37.07 8.45 27.98
C THR A 562 37.78 7.51 28.96
N ASN A 563 37.03 6.93 29.89
CA ASN A 563 37.53 5.94 30.85
C ASN A 563 37.37 4.48 30.37
N SER A 564 36.84 4.27 29.15
CA SER A 564 36.64 2.96 28.57
C SER A 564 37.95 2.36 28.06
N LYS A 565 37.95 1.05 27.83
CA LYS A 565 39.09 0.31 27.25
C LYS A 565 38.61 -0.54 26.10
N ILE A 566 39.45 -0.71 25.08
CA ILE A 566 39.19 -1.67 24.02
C ILE A 566 39.71 -3.03 24.49
N VAL A 567 38.84 -4.04 24.54
CA VAL A 567 39.15 -5.42 24.89
C VAL A 567 38.55 -6.32 23.81
N ASP A 568 39.39 -7.10 23.12
CA ASP A 568 38.99 -8.01 22.04
C ASP A 568 38.10 -7.34 20.97
N GLY A 569 38.46 -6.11 20.59
CA GLY A 569 37.72 -5.31 19.60
C GLY A 569 36.42 -4.69 20.10
N ASN A 570 36.06 -4.88 21.36
CA ASN A 570 34.87 -4.30 21.98
C ASN A 570 35.21 -3.13 22.90
N ILE A 571 34.37 -2.11 22.91
CA ILE A 571 34.47 -1.01 23.89
C ILE A 571 33.92 -1.51 25.22
N CYS A 572 34.79 -1.64 26.22
CA CYS A 572 34.43 -2.02 27.57
C CYS A 572 34.42 -0.79 28.48
N ILE A 573 33.25 -0.45 29.03
CA ILE A 573 33.10 0.64 29.99
C ILE A 573 33.17 0.04 31.40
N PRO A 574 34.27 0.26 32.15
CA PRO A 574 34.47 -0.40 33.42
C PRO A 574 33.43 0.04 34.45
N LYS A 575 33.06 -0.87 35.35
CA LYS A 575 32.19 -0.64 36.52
C LYS A 575 30.73 -0.30 36.25
N VAL A 576 30.29 -0.22 34.99
CA VAL A 576 28.88 0.08 34.64
C VAL A 576 27.94 -1.07 34.98
N ALA A 577 28.37 -2.31 34.73
CA ALA A 577 27.55 -3.51 34.99
C ALA A 577 27.61 -4.03 36.44
N LEU A 578 28.32 -3.37 37.37
CA LEU A 578 28.48 -3.86 38.76
C LEU A 578 27.16 -3.98 39.53
N LYS A 579 26.14 -3.23 39.12
CA LYS A 579 24.78 -3.27 39.68
C LYS A 579 23.75 -3.70 38.62
N TRP A 580 24.19 -4.43 37.58
CA TRP A 580 23.33 -4.90 36.50
C TRP A 580 22.91 -6.36 36.75
N PRO A 581 21.63 -6.72 36.54
CA PRO A 581 20.51 -5.83 36.21
C PRO A 581 20.15 -4.91 37.38
N ARG A 582 19.89 -3.61 37.11
CA ARG A 582 19.31 -2.72 38.13
C ARG A 582 17.86 -3.16 38.41
N GLU A 583 17.53 -3.41 39.67
CA GLU A 583 16.17 -3.73 40.12
C GLU A 583 15.29 -2.47 40.28
N GLU A 584 15.89 -1.30 40.52
CA GLU A 584 15.20 -0.01 40.65
C GLU A 584 15.27 0.81 39.35
N ILE A 585 14.16 1.46 38.99
CA ILE A 585 14.10 2.49 37.93
C ILE A 585 15.02 3.66 38.32
N LEU A 586 15.63 4.33 37.34
CA LEU A 586 16.41 5.55 37.56
C LEU A 586 15.59 6.53 38.42
N LYS A 587 16.16 7.08 39.50
CA LYS A 587 15.48 8.14 40.26
C LYS A 587 15.63 9.47 39.50
N GLU A 588 14.65 10.37 39.64
CA GLU A 588 14.70 11.70 38.98
C GLU A 588 15.99 12.46 39.32
N GLU A 589 16.52 12.27 40.53
CA GLU A 589 17.78 12.83 41.03
C GLU A 589 19.04 12.28 40.32
N GLU A 590 18.95 11.13 39.65
CA GLU A 590 20.04 10.53 38.85
C GLU A 590 20.04 10.99 37.39
N LEU A 591 19.00 11.71 36.96
CA LEU A 591 18.89 12.24 35.60
C LEU A 591 19.64 13.57 35.47
N PRO A 592 20.38 13.79 34.37
CA PRO A 592 20.96 15.10 34.09
C PRO A 592 19.86 16.16 33.91
N LEU A 593 20.17 17.42 34.22
CA LEU A 593 19.24 18.55 34.04
C LEU A 593 18.62 18.55 32.65
N GLN A 594 17.28 18.61 32.59
CA GLN A 594 16.52 18.66 31.34
C GLN A 594 16.85 19.94 30.57
N ILE A 595 17.37 19.79 29.35
CA ILE A 595 17.64 20.91 28.43
C ILE A 595 16.58 21.00 27.31
N SER A 596 15.85 19.91 27.01
CA SER A 596 14.81 19.86 25.98
C SER A 596 13.39 19.87 26.56
N GLU A 597 12.40 20.43 25.84
CA GLU A 597 10.99 20.46 26.28
C GLU A 597 10.35 19.06 26.41
N LYS A 598 10.89 18.05 25.71
CA LYS A 598 10.46 16.66 25.78
C LYS A 598 11.65 15.74 25.97
N TRP A 599 11.49 14.75 26.82
CA TRP A 599 12.42 13.63 26.91
C TRP A 599 11.94 12.43 26.09
N PRO A 600 12.84 11.53 25.68
CA PRO A 600 12.45 10.21 25.18
C PRO A 600 11.76 9.41 26.29
N ARG A 601 10.78 8.59 25.92
CA ARG A 601 10.01 7.81 26.89
C ARG A 601 10.85 6.89 27.79
N TRP A 602 12.00 6.41 27.33
CA TRP A 602 12.88 5.55 28.14
C TRP A 602 13.49 6.28 29.36
N THR A 603 13.31 7.59 29.46
CA THR A 603 13.67 8.42 30.61
C THR A 603 12.48 8.90 31.43
N ASP A 604 11.25 8.49 31.05
CA ASP A 604 10.07 8.70 31.89
C ASP A 604 10.23 7.77 33.12
N VAL A 605 10.52 8.37 34.27
CA VAL A 605 10.69 7.72 35.58
C VAL A 605 9.37 7.56 36.30
#